data_AF-A0A6I2UWF6-F1
#
_entry.id   AF-A0A6I2UWF6-F1
#
_cell.length_a   1.000
_cell.length_b   1.000
_cell.length_c   1.000
_cell.angle_alpha   90.00
_cell.angle_beta   90.00
_cell.angle_gamma   90.00
#
_symmetry.space_group_name_H-M   'P 1'
#
loop_
_entity.id
_entity.type
_entity.pdbx_description
1 polymer ?
#
loop_
_entity_poly.entity_id
_entity_poly.type
_entity_poly.pdbx_seq_one_letter_code
_entity_poly.pdbx_strand_id
1 'polypeptide(L)' 'FLMWQSAYAEMVFLDVLWPDADRRTLWKAIEIYAERERRFGKA' A
#
# COMPACT_ATOMS: atom_id res chain seq x y z
N PHE A 1 -10.73 3.64 -10.83
CA PHE A 1 -9.49 3.60 -10.04
C PHE A 1 -8.60 4.75 -10.50
N LEU A 2 -7.80 5.33 -9.60
CA LEU A 2 -7.01 6.56 -9.79
C LEU A 2 -5.87 6.40 -10.81
N MET A 3 -6.18 6.11 -12.07
CA MET A 3 -5.22 5.68 -13.09
C MET A 3 -4.02 6.63 -13.24
N TRP A 4 -4.27 7.93 -13.26
CA TRP A 4 -3.20 8.92 -13.40
C TRP A 4 -2.47 9.16 -12.07
N GLN A 5 -3.22 9.28 -10.96
CA GLN A 5 -2.65 9.59 -9.66
C GLN A 5 -1.86 8.40 -9.07
N SER A 6 -2.18 7.16 -9.49
CA SER A 6 -1.50 5.96 -9.04
C SER A 6 -0.36 5.51 -9.94
N ALA A 7 0.05 6.30 -10.93
CA ALA A 7 1.10 5.92 -11.89
C ALA A 7 2.46 5.63 -11.21
N TYR A 8 2.74 6.33 -10.11
CA TYR A 8 3.95 6.14 -9.29
C TYR A 8 3.63 5.63 -7.87
N ALA A 9 2.37 5.30 -7.61
CA ALA A 9 1.97 4.79 -6.30
C ALA A 9 2.38 3.33 -6.17
N GLU A 10 2.76 2.95 -4.97
CA GLU A 10 3.06 1.57 -4.68
C GLU A 10 1.77 0.77 -4.44
N MET A 11 1.62 -0.35 -5.15
CA MET A 11 0.44 -1.19 -5.03
C MET A 11 0.66 -2.26 -3.94
N VAL A 12 -0.27 -2.31 -2.99
CA VAL A 12 -0.35 -3.33 -1.94
C VAL A 12 -1.68 -4.05 -2.10
N PHE A 13 -1.60 -5.36 -2.35
CA PHE A 13 -2.76 -6.23 -2.45
C PHE A 13 -2.82 -7.09 -1.19
N LEU A 14 -3.99 -7.13 -0.55
CA LEU A 14 -4.23 -7.88 0.67
C LEU A 14 -5.25 -8.98 0.38
N ASP A 15 -4.97 -10.18 0.88
CA ASP A 15 -5.89 -11.32 0.82
C ASP A 15 -6.89 -11.25 1.99
N VAL A 16 -7.66 -10.15 2.02
CA VAL A 16 -8.70 -9.86 3.01
C VAL A 16 -9.91 -9.34 2.25
N LEU A 17 -11.09 -9.90 2.54
CA LEU A 17 -12.34 -9.42 1.95
C LEU A 17 -12.66 -8.03 2.51
N TRP A 18 -13.21 -7.16 1.67
CA TRP A 18 -13.53 -5.79 2.09
C TRP A 18 -14.41 -5.69 3.35
N PRO A 19 -15.44 -6.55 3.55
CA PRO A 19 -16.25 -6.54 4.78
C PRO A 19 -15.45 -6.88 6.06
N ASP A 20 -14.35 -7.62 5.92
CA ASP A 20 -13.51 -8.06 7.04
C ASP A 20 -12.31 -7.14 7.27
N ALA A 21 -12.16 -6.07 6.47
CA ALA A 21 -11.06 -5.12 6.60
C ALA A 21 -11.30 -4.17 7.78
N ASP A 22 -10.35 -4.12 8.72
CA ASP A 22 -10.38 -3.23 9.87
C ASP A 22 -9.17 -2.27 9.88
N ARG A 23 -9.03 -1.48 10.95
CA ARG A 23 -7.89 -0.55 11.13
C ARG A 23 -6.53 -1.24 11.11
N ARG A 24 -6.44 -2.50 11.56
CA ARG A 24 -5.19 -3.26 11.58
C ARG A 24 -4.81 -3.69 10.17
N THR A 25 -5.80 -4.02 9.34
CA THR A 25 -5.59 -4.26 7.90
C THR A 25 -4.96 -3.04 7.23
N LEU A 26 -5.42 -1.83 7.56
CA LEU A 26 -4.79 -0.59 7.09
C LEU A 26 -3.37 -0.41 7.63
N TRP A 27 -3.13 -0.61 8.93
CA TRP A 27 -1.79 -0.49 9.51
C TRP A 27 -0.80 -1.47 8.88
N LYS A 28 -1.22 -2.71 8.64
CA LYS A 28 -0.41 -3.71 7.94
C LYS A 28 -0.03 -3.24 6.52
N ALA A 29 -0.95 -2.59 5.79
CA ALA A 29 -0.64 -2.04 4.47
C ALA A 29 0.43 -0.93 4.54
N ILE A 30 0.37 -0.10 5.59
CA ILE A 30 1.34 0.98 5.85
C ILE A 30 2.70 0.40 6.23
N GLU A 31 2.75 -0.64 7.07
CA GLU A 31 3.99 -1.34 7.43
C GLU A 31 4.65 -1.95 6.19
N ILE A 32 3.87 -2.61 5.33
CA ILE A 32 4.37 -3.15 4.05
C ILE A 32 4.95 -2.02 3.17
N TYR A 33 4.29 -0.86 3.11
CA TYR A 33 4.80 0.30 2.38
C TYR A 33 6.11 0.84 3.00
N ALA A 34 6.23 0.83 4.33
CA ALA A 34 7.40 1.34 5.04
C ALA A 34 8.63 0.41 4.94
N GLU A 35 8.42 -0.91 4.91
CA GLU A 35 9.49 -1.90 4.84
C GLU A 35 10.12 -2.03 3.44
N ARG A 36 9.41 -1.63 2.38
CA ARG A 36 9.90 -1.79 1.02
C ARG A 36 11.05 -0.82 0.74
N GLU A 37 12.18 -1.40 0.32
CA GLU A 37 13.35 -0.62 -0.06
C GLU A 37 13.03 0.29 -1.25
N ARG A 38 13.13 1.59 -1.03
CA ARG A 38 13.00 2.59 -2.10
C ARG A 38 14.21 2.50 -3.02
N ARG A 39 14.11 1.72 -4.10
CA ARG A 39 15.09 1.77 -5.18
C ARG A 39 14.89 3.06 -5.98
N PHE A 40 15.77 4.03 -5.72
CA PHE A 40 15.85 5.36 -6.33
C PHE A 40 14.74 6.35 -5.97
N GLY A 41 15.06 7.14 -4.94
CA GLY A 41 14.27 8.26 -4.44
C GLY A 41 14.65 8.56 -3.00
N LYS A 42 15.96 8.72 -2.73
CA LYS A 42 16.37 9.53 -1.57
C LYS A 42 15.73 10.90 -1.79
N ALA A 43 15.07 11.42 -0.76
CA ALA A 43 14.62 12.80 -0.74
C ALA A 43 15.80 13.75 -1.05
#